data_AF-A0A2D6XBC5-F1
#
_entry.id   AF-A0A2D6XBC5-F1
#
_cell.length_a   1.000
_cell.length_b   1.000
_cell.length_c   1.000
_cell.angle_alpha   90.00
_cell.angle_beta   90.00
_cell.angle_gamma   90.00
#
_symmetry.space_group_name_H-M   'P 1'
#
loop_
_entity.id
_entity.type
_entity.pdbx_description
1 polymer ?
#
loop_
_entity_poly.entity_id
_entity_poly.type
_entity_poly.pdbx_seq_one_letter_code
_entity_poly.pdbx_strand_id
1 'polypeptide(L)'
;MRALGGIMFGESEASHAVVHPERQKLFYHIKEHPWNFMTAVDPLTSEPLVWTRNENSERGRDPFPAKEYLRHYVEALVTEHVLLVPKSRQMIISTCTLVVCLWEIMFKASWRAILSKVTEDEAEELLENKVRYTYKHLPEWLRGMRSIEPRPKGKALCRETNSYILAAAQNAANRECRGGTANRLVVDEACYQDQFQEITEAGQPMTQHFNAISTPNVSYPGGLFMRQICYDEEAGL
;
A
#
# COMPACT_ATOMS: atom_id res chain seq x y z
N MET A 1 20.60 -11.00 46.49
CA MET A 1 21.09 -11.13 45.10
C MET A 1 20.30 -12.24 44.42
N ARG A 2 19.18 -11.91 43.76
CA ARG A 2 18.40 -12.83 42.92
C ARG A 2 18.09 -12.08 41.63
N ALA A 3 18.57 -12.63 40.53
CA ALA A 3 18.51 -12.04 39.20
C ALA A 3 17.08 -12.09 38.65
N LEU A 4 16.74 -11.03 37.91
CA LEU A 4 15.52 -10.84 37.15
C LEU A 4 15.40 -11.91 36.07
N GLY A 5 14.35 -12.73 36.15
CA GLY A 5 13.92 -13.58 35.06
C GLY A 5 13.30 -12.72 33.95
N GLY A 6 13.99 -12.62 32.82
CA GLY A 6 13.47 -12.00 31.61
C GLY A 6 12.27 -12.81 31.10
N ILE A 7 11.16 -12.11 30.89
CA ILE A 7 9.95 -12.65 30.29
C ILE A 7 10.26 -12.88 28.81
N MET A 8 10.46 -14.14 28.44
CA MET A 8 10.47 -14.60 27.05
C MET A 8 9.07 -14.35 26.48
N PHE A 9 8.96 -13.44 25.51
CA PHE A 9 7.76 -13.31 24.71
C PHE A 9 7.51 -14.65 24.00
N GLY A 10 6.38 -15.27 24.31
CA GLY A 10 5.92 -16.48 23.63
C GLY A 10 5.60 -16.15 22.19
N GLU A 11 6.50 -16.53 21.29
CA GLU A 11 6.17 -16.74 19.88
C GLU A 11 5.45 -18.08 19.79
N SER A 12 4.23 -18.06 19.26
CA SER A 12 3.42 -19.26 19.04
C SER A 12 4.14 -20.20 18.09
N GLU A 13 4.20 -21.49 18.45
CA GLU A 13 4.69 -22.61 17.63
C GLU A 13 3.81 -22.79 16.37
N ALA A 14 4.00 -21.94 15.37
CA ALA A 14 3.64 -22.23 14.00
C ALA A 14 4.86 -22.85 13.32
N SER A 15 4.66 -23.90 12.54
CA SER A 15 5.69 -24.66 11.84
C SER A 15 6.57 -23.77 10.94
N HIS A 16 7.62 -23.17 11.50
CA HIS A 16 8.62 -22.46 10.72
C HIS A 16 9.48 -23.51 10.04
N ALA A 17 9.17 -23.83 8.78
CA ALA A 17 10.17 -24.42 7.89
C ALA A 17 11.46 -23.60 8.05
N VAL A 18 12.58 -24.26 8.34
CA VAL A 18 13.87 -23.58 8.56
C VAL A 18 14.16 -22.74 7.33
N VAL A 19 14.11 -21.42 7.47
CA VAL A 19 14.33 -20.49 6.37
C VAL A 19 15.82 -20.46 6.09
N HIS A 20 16.19 -20.64 4.82
CA HIS A 20 17.58 -20.63 4.41
C HIS A 20 18.28 -19.32 4.88
N PRO A 21 19.52 -19.36 5.39
CA PRO A 21 20.20 -18.17 5.94
C PRO A 21 20.21 -16.96 5.01
N GLU A 22 20.43 -17.17 3.70
CA GLU A 22 20.38 -16.07 2.72
C GLU A 22 18.99 -15.45 2.56
N ARG A 23 17.91 -16.25 2.66
CA ARG A 23 16.54 -15.73 2.67
C ARG A 23 16.21 -15.01 3.98
N GLN A 24 16.83 -15.42 5.09
CA GLN A 24 16.73 -14.71 6.35
C GLN A 24 17.40 -13.32 6.28
N LYS A 25 18.60 -13.21 5.69
CA LYS A 25 19.25 -11.92 5.43
C LYS A 25 18.39 -11.04 4.51
N LEU A 26 17.89 -11.62 3.42
CA LEU A 26 16.98 -10.93 2.50
C LEU A 26 15.73 -10.42 3.23
N PHE A 27 15.13 -11.23 4.10
CA PHE A 27 13.94 -10.85 4.87
C PHE A 27 14.17 -9.58 5.70
N TYR A 28 15.31 -9.48 6.40
CA TYR A 28 15.64 -8.27 7.15
C TYR A 28 15.85 -7.07 6.22
N HIS A 29 16.52 -7.26 5.10
CA HIS A 29 16.75 -6.18 4.12
C HIS A 29 15.45 -5.63 3.50
N ILE A 30 14.52 -6.50 3.09
CA ILE A 30 13.23 -6.08 2.52
C ILE A 30 12.32 -5.44 3.57
N LYS A 31 12.49 -5.79 4.85
CA LYS A 31 11.73 -5.20 5.96
C LYS A 31 12.11 -3.76 6.23
N GLU A 32 13.34 -3.34 5.90
CA GLU A 32 13.84 -1.99 6.18
C GLU A 32 13.15 -0.91 5.35
N HIS A 33 12.85 -1.20 4.08
CA HIS A 33 12.33 -0.20 3.16
C HIS A 33 11.49 -0.83 2.03
N PRO A 34 10.37 -0.21 1.60
CA PRO A 34 9.53 -0.77 0.55
C PRO A 34 10.27 -0.89 -0.78
N TRP A 35 11.18 0.03 -1.11
CA TRP A 35 11.99 -0.09 -2.33
C TRP A 35 12.83 -1.38 -2.36
N ASN A 36 13.41 -1.76 -1.22
CA ASN A 36 14.18 -3.01 -1.08
C ASN A 36 13.26 -4.21 -1.35
N PHE A 37 12.07 -4.24 -0.75
CA PHE A 37 11.07 -5.28 -1.02
C PHE A 37 10.67 -5.35 -2.49
N MET A 38 10.36 -4.21 -3.10
CA MET A 38 9.82 -4.11 -4.45
C MET A 38 10.82 -4.51 -5.54
N THR A 39 12.12 -4.32 -5.28
CA THR A 39 13.18 -4.59 -6.28
C THR A 39 14.05 -5.79 -5.93
N ALA A 40 13.79 -6.45 -4.81
CA ALA A 40 14.54 -7.61 -4.36
C ALA A 40 14.39 -8.82 -5.29
N VAL A 41 15.43 -9.64 -5.26
CA VAL A 41 15.55 -10.92 -5.97
C VAL A 41 15.81 -12.00 -4.93
N ASP A 42 15.15 -13.16 -5.07
CA ASP A 42 15.40 -14.30 -4.20
C ASP A 42 16.81 -14.86 -4.47
N PRO A 43 17.71 -14.93 -3.46
CA PRO A 43 19.11 -15.32 -3.66
C PRO A 43 19.28 -16.78 -4.08
N LEU A 44 18.25 -17.63 -3.93
CA LEU A 44 18.33 -19.05 -4.28
C LEU A 44 17.78 -19.35 -5.68
N THR A 45 16.85 -18.54 -6.17
CA THR A 45 16.21 -18.77 -7.47
C THR A 45 16.56 -17.71 -8.51
N SER A 46 17.18 -16.60 -8.09
CA SER A 46 17.45 -15.43 -8.94
C SER A 46 16.18 -14.81 -9.54
N GLU A 47 15.02 -15.11 -8.97
CA GLU A 47 13.73 -14.59 -9.42
C GLU A 47 13.36 -13.33 -8.63
N PRO A 48 12.79 -12.30 -9.28
CA PRO A 48 12.19 -11.16 -8.61
C PRO A 48 11.17 -11.59 -7.53
N LEU A 49 11.17 -10.91 -6.38
CA LEU A 49 10.17 -11.17 -5.34
C LEU A 49 8.79 -10.66 -5.76
N VAL A 50 8.74 -9.44 -6.28
CA VAL A 50 7.49 -8.71 -6.55
C VAL A 50 7.16 -8.77 -8.03
N TRP A 51 6.03 -9.41 -8.32
CA TRP A 51 5.43 -9.46 -9.64
C TRP A 51 4.14 -8.63 -9.64
N THR A 52 3.92 -7.92 -10.73
CA THR A 52 2.73 -7.09 -10.95
C THR A 52 2.00 -7.57 -12.19
N ARG A 53 0.66 -7.50 -12.17
CA ARG A 53 -0.17 -7.86 -13.31
C ARG A 53 0.11 -6.91 -14.47
N ASN A 54 0.37 -7.45 -15.66
CA ASN A 54 0.47 -6.71 -16.90
C ASN A 54 -0.15 -7.52 -18.03
N GLU A 55 -1.33 -7.10 -18.50
CA GLU A 55 -2.09 -7.79 -19.55
C GLU A 55 -1.41 -7.70 -20.92
N ASN A 56 -0.50 -6.75 -21.10
CA ASN A 56 0.28 -6.60 -22.33
C ASN A 56 1.57 -7.46 -22.32
N SER A 57 1.87 -8.15 -21.22
CA SER A 57 3.00 -9.06 -21.12
C SER A 57 2.58 -10.47 -21.56
N GLU A 58 3.44 -11.20 -22.28
CA GLU A 58 3.19 -12.59 -22.69
C GLU A 58 2.86 -13.51 -21.49
N ARG A 59 3.43 -13.21 -20.32
CA ARG A 59 3.22 -13.98 -19.08
C ARG A 59 2.04 -13.46 -18.26
N GLY A 60 1.35 -12.41 -18.71
CA GLY A 60 0.31 -11.71 -17.96
C GLY A 60 0.83 -10.95 -16.74
N ARG A 61 2.16 -10.89 -16.54
CA ARG A 61 2.83 -10.26 -15.41
C ARG A 61 4.27 -9.90 -15.73
N ASP A 62 4.75 -8.85 -15.08
CA ASP A 62 6.14 -8.40 -15.13
C ASP A 62 6.69 -8.17 -13.73
N PRO A 63 8.01 -8.28 -13.54
CA PRO A 63 8.63 -7.86 -12.29
C PRO A 63 8.39 -6.37 -12.07
N PHE A 64 8.32 -5.95 -10.81
CA PHE A 64 8.21 -4.53 -10.51
C PHE A 64 9.43 -3.78 -11.11
N PRO A 65 9.22 -2.72 -11.92
CA PRO A 65 10.30 -2.13 -12.67
C PRO A 65 11.13 -1.18 -11.80
N ALA A 66 12.44 -1.40 -11.72
CA ALA A 66 13.38 -0.57 -10.98
C ALA A 66 13.71 0.74 -11.73
N LYS A 67 12.71 1.61 -11.94
CA LYS A 67 12.88 2.92 -12.60
C LYS A 67 13.14 4.02 -11.58
N GLU A 68 14.02 4.96 -11.91
CA GLU A 68 14.43 6.03 -10.98
C GLU A 68 13.25 6.87 -10.47
N TYR A 69 12.33 7.27 -11.35
CA TYR A 69 11.15 8.04 -10.93
C TYR A 69 10.28 7.29 -9.91
N LEU A 70 10.25 5.95 -9.96
CA LEU A 70 9.51 5.15 -8.98
C LEU A 70 10.22 5.11 -7.65
N ARG A 71 11.57 5.14 -7.65
CA ARG A 71 12.34 5.23 -6.42
C ARG A 71 12.07 6.55 -5.70
N HIS A 72 12.14 7.67 -6.42
CA HIS A 72 11.80 9.01 -5.89
C HIS A 72 10.35 9.05 -5.41
N TYR A 73 9.44 8.44 -6.15
CA TYR A 73 8.03 8.36 -5.75
C TYR A 73 7.81 7.52 -4.47
N VAL A 74 8.48 6.37 -4.34
CA VAL A 74 8.41 5.52 -3.15
C VAL A 74 8.96 6.25 -1.93
N GLU A 75 10.04 7.01 -2.10
CA GLU A 75 10.58 7.86 -1.03
C GLU A 75 9.54 8.88 -0.57
N ALA A 76 8.99 9.66 -1.49
CA ALA A 76 7.95 10.65 -1.17
C ALA A 76 6.71 9.99 -0.50
N LEU A 77 6.31 8.79 -0.94
CA LEU A 77 5.20 8.04 -0.35
C LEU A 77 5.42 7.67 1.13
N VAL A 78 6.67 7.49 1.57
CA VAL A 78 6.99 7.10 2.95
C VAL A 78 7.45 8.27 3.81
N THR A 79 7.91 9.37 3.23
CA THR A 79 8.39 10.54 3.97
C THR A 79 7.35 11.64 4.09
N GLU A 80 6.54 11.88 3.05
CA GLU A 80 5.59 12.99 3.05
C GLU A 80 4.31 12.64 3.82
N HIS A 81 3.81 13.64 4.57
CA HIS A 81 2.50 13.56 5.23
C HIS A 81 1.38 13.65 4.19
N VAL A 82 1.50 14.57 3.23
CA VAL A 82 0.55 14.76 2.12
C VAL A 82 1.28 14.63 0.80
N LEU A 83 0.80 13.74 -0.07
CA LEU A 83 1.32 13.56 -1.43
C LEU A 83 0.19 13.59 -2.46
N LEU A 84 0.14 14.66 -3.24
CA LEU A 84 -0.79 14.84 -4.34
C LEU A 84 -0.08 14.60 -5.67
N VAL A 85 -0.57 13.64 -6.45
CA VAL A 85 0.15 13.12 -7.62
C VAL A 85 -0.70 13.29 -8.87
N PRO A 86 -0.62 14.45 -9.55
CA PRO A 86 -1.10 14.56 -10.92
C PRO A 86 -0.17 13.71 -11.81
N LYS A 87 -0.72 12.65 -12.40
CA LYS A 87 0.03 11.71 -13.23
C LYS A 87 -0.54 11.60 -14.65
N SER A 88 0.29 11.18 -15.58
CA SER A 88 -0.17 10.75 -16.90
C SER A 88 -0.94 9.43 -16.82
N ARG A 89 -1.75 9.14 -17.86
CA ARG A 89 -2.27 7.78 -18.08
C ARG A 89 -1.11 6.82 -18.36
N GLN A 90 -1.34 5.52 -18.16
CA GLN A 90 -0.34 4.46 -18.41
C GLN A 90 0.92 4.50 -17.52
N MET A 91 0.94 5.32 -16.46
CA MET A 91 1.94 5.21 -15.41
C MET A 91 1.49 4.23 -14.33
N ILE A 92 2.41 3.43 -13.79
CA ILE A 92 2.14 2.42 -12.76
C ILE A 92 2.13 2.98 -11.32
N ILE A 93 1.85 4.28 -11.14
CA ILE A 93 1.87 4.97 -9.84
C ILE A 93 0.88 4.35 -8.84
N SER A 94 -0.36 4.08 -9.27
CA SER A 94 -1.36 3.42 -8.40
C SER A 94 -0.93 2.00 -7.99
N THR A 95 -0.29 1.25 -8.90
CA THR A 95 0.27 -0.06 -8.59
C THR A 95 1.42 0.06 -7.60
N CYS A 96 2.36 0.97 -7.84
CA CYS A 96 3.47 1.27 -6.94
C CYS A 96 2.97 1.58 -5.52
N THR A 97 1.98 2.47 -5.39
CA THR A 97 1.36 2.84 -4.10
C THR A 97 0.77 1.64 -3.37
N LEU A 98 0.05 0.78 -4.08
CA LEU A 98 -0.59 -0.37 -3.45
C LEU A 98 0.39 -1.49 -3.11
N VAL A 99 1.50 -1.61 -3.83
CA VAL A 99 2.60 -2.50 -3.43
C VAL A 99 3.33 -1.94 -2.20
N VAL A 100 3.48 -0.62 -2.06
CA VAL A 100 3.94 0.00 -0.80
C VAL A 100 2.96 -0.32 0.33
N CYS A 101 1.65 -0.17 0.11
CA CYS A 101 0.64 -0.53 1.13
C CYS A 101 0.72 -2.01 1.52
N LEU A 102 0.97 -2.91 0.57
CA LEU A 102 1.20 -4.33 0.84
C LEU A 102 2.43 -4.53 1.74
N TRP A 103 3.54 -3.87 1.44
CA TRP A 103 4.74 -3.89 2.28
C TRP A 103 4.43 -3.37 3.70
N GLU A 104 3.70 -2.27 3.82
CA GLU A 104 3.35 -1.71 5.13
C GLU A 104 2.55 -2.69 5.97
N ILE A 105 1.51 -3.33 5.41
CA ILE A 105 0.74 -4.30 6.19
C ILE A 105 1.56 -5.57 6.49
N MET A 106 2.52 -5.94 5.66
CA MET A 106 3.39 -7.09 5.93
C MET A 106 4.45 -6.81 7.01
N PHE A 107 4.91 -5.57 7.17
CA PHE A 107 6.11 -5.29 7.97
C PHE A 107 5.91 -4.28 9.11
N LYS A 108 4.84 -3.49 9.10
CA LYS A 108 4.46 -2.56 10.18
C LYS A 108 3.33 -3.15 11.00
N ALA A 109 3.43 -3.10 12.32
CA ALA A 109 2.40 -3.60 13.23
C ALA A 109 1.25 -2.61 13.39
N SER A 110 0.01 -3.12 13.46
CA SER A 110 -1.22 -2.33 13.64
C SER A 110 -1.39 -1.19 12.63
N TRP A 111 -0.89 -1.40 11.40
CA TRP A 111 -0.98 -0.44 10.31
C TRP A 111 -2.34 -0.52 9.63
N ARG A 112 -3.09 0.58 9.63
CA ARG A 112 -4.39 0.71 8.97
C ARG A 112 -4.27 1.60 7.73
N ALA A 113 -4.59 1.04 6.57
CA ALA A 113 -4.69 1.78 5.33
C ALA A 113 -6.13 1.78 4.79
N ILE A 114 -6.56 2.90 4.22
CA ILE A 114 -7.85 3.06 3.52
C ILE A 114 -7.56 3.32 2.05
N LEU A 115 -8.16 2.53 1.16
CA LEU A 115 -8.14 2.71 -0.29
C LEU A 115 -9.52 3.17 -0.77
N SER A 116 -9.60 4.43 -1.20
CA SER A 116 -10.84 5.05 -1.69
C SER A 116 -10.93 5.02 -3.21
N LYS A 117 -12.09 4.59 -3.71
CA LYS A 117 -12.56 4.76 -5.11
C LYS A 117 -13.97 5.34 -5.14
N VAL A 118 -14.48 5.62 -6.34
CA VAL A 118 -15.86 6.12 -6.50
C VAL A 118 -16.85 5.11 -5.91
N THR A 119 -16.64 3.83 -6.21
CA THR A 119 -17.44 2.71 -5.69
C THR A 119 -16.60 1.71 -4.90
N GLU A 120 -17.26 0.89 -4.07
CA GLU A 120 -16.58 -0.16 -3.30
C GLU A 120 -16.05 -1.26 -4.23
N ASP A 121 -16.82 -1.65 -5.25
CA ASP A 121 -16.41 -2.67 -6.23
C ASP A 121 -15.11 -2.29 -6.96
N GLU A 122 -14.95 -1.01 -7.36
CA GLU A 122 -13.71 -0.51 -7.95
C GLU A 122 -12.53 -0.58 -6.97
N ALA A 123 -12.76 -0.26 -5.69
CA ALA A 123 -11.73 -0.35 -4.67
C ALA A 123 -11.35 -1.81 -4.38
N GLU A 124 -12.33 -2.72 -4.33
CA GLU A 124 -12.10 -4.16 -4.20
C GLU A 124 -11.34 -4.72 -5.40
N GLU A 125 -11.66 -4.28 -6.61
CA GLU A 125 -10.96 -4.68 -7.83
C GLU A 125 -9.49 -4.26 -7.78
N LEU A 126 -9.21 -3.02 -7.36
CA LEU A 126 -7.83 -2.57 -7.18
C LEU A 126 -7.09 -3.38 -6.11
N LEU A 127 -7.74 -3.66 -5.00
CA LEU A 127 -7.18 -4.46 -3.92
C LEU A 127 -6.87 -5.89 -4.40
N GLU A 128 -7.76 -6.52 -5.17
CA GLU A 128 -7.52 -7.83 -5.76
C GLU A 128 -6.38 -7.79 -6.79
N ASN A 129 -6.43 -6.86 -7.74
CA ASN A 129 -5.53 -6.81 -8.89
C ASN A 129 -4.11 -6.33 -8.56
N LYS A 130 -3.93 -5.52 -7.52
CA LYS A 130 -2.63 -4.89 -7.20
C LYS A 130 -2.03 -5.34 -5.88
N VAL A 131 -2.85 -5.68 -4.88
CA VAL A 131 -2.36 -6.16 -3.57
C VAL A 131 -2.39 -7.68 -3.53
N ARG A 132 -3.57 -8.28 -3.69
CA ARG A 132 -3.72 -9.74 -3.55
C ARG A 132 -3.03 -10.49 -4.67
N TYR A 133 -3.08 -9.98 -5.90
CA TYR A 133 -2.34 -10.54 -7.02
C TYR A 133 -0.84 -10.58 -6.73
N THR A 134 -0.24 -9.44 -6.35
CA THR A 134 1.18 -9.38 -6.03
C THR A 134 1.55 -10.29 -4.86
N TYR A 135 0.74 -10.30 -3.80
CA TYR A 135 0.94 -11.20 -2.67
C TYR A 135 0.93 -12.69 -3.08
N LYS A 136 -0.05 -13.12 -3.88
CA LYS A 136 -0.16 -14.49 -4.42
C LYS A 136 1.06 -14.90 -5.26
N HIS A 137 1.84 -13.94 -5.74
CA HIS A 137 3.02 -14.16 -6.57
C HIS A 137 4.36 -14.04 -5.83
N LEU A 138 4.36 -13.67 -4.55
CA LEU A 138 5.58 -13.69 -3.74
C LEU A 138 6.16 -15.11 -3.64
N PRO A 139 7.41 -15.30 -3.19
CA PRO A 139 7.88 -16.64 -2.85
C PRO A 139 7.10 -17.26 -1.69
N GLU A 140 6.93 -18.59 -1.73
CA GLU A 140 6.17 -19.32 -0.71
C GLU A 140 6.71 -19.12 0.70
N TRP A 141 8.04 -19.07 0.86
CA TRP A 141 8.67 -18.83 2.15
C TRP A 141 8.24 -17.49 2.76
N LEU A 142 8.07 -16.45 1.94
CA LEU A 142 7.68 -15.12 2.41
C LEU A 142 6.19 -15.07 2.74
N ARG A 143 5.34 -15.70 1.92
CA ARG A 143 3.91 -15.87 2.24
C ARG A 143 3.69 -16.68 3.52
N GLY A 144 4.53 -17.67 3.77
CA GLY A 144 4.50 -18.47 5.01
C GLY A 144 4.87 -17.67 6.26
N MET A 145 5.66 -16.60 6.11
CA MET A 145 5.97 -15.68 7.22
C MET A 145 4.96 -14.55 7.39
N ARG A 146 4.23 -14.19 6.33
CA ARG A 146 3.36 -13.01 6.26
C ARG A 146 2.10 -13.38 5.51
N SER A 147 1.09 -13.84 6.25
CA SER A 147 -0.15 -14.34 5.68
C SER A 147 -1.16 -13.22 5.44
N ILE A 148 -1.49 -12.95 4.18
CA ILE A 148 -2.61 -12.07 3.81
C ILE A 148 -3.88 -12.91 3.67
N GLU A 149 -4.89 -12.61 4.47
CA GLU A 149 -6.18 -13.31 4.44
C GLU A 149 -6.89 -13.12 3.10
N PRO A 150 -7.41 -14.18 2.44
CA PRO A 150 -8.05 -14.08 1.13
C PRO A 150 -9.45 -13.45 1.16
N ARG A 151 -10.06 -13.31 2.33
CA ARG A 151 -11.42 -12.77 2.55
C ARG A 151 -11.44 -11.95 3.84
N PRO A 152 -12.41 -11.00 3.99
CA PRO A 152 -13.39 -10.57 2.99
C PRO A 152 -12.73 -9.82 1.82
N LYS A 153 -13.46 -9.64 0.70
CA LYS A 153 -12.88 -9.06 -0.53
C LYS A 153 -12.33 -7.66 -0.26
N GLY A 154 -13.15 -6.78 0.33
CA GLY A 154 -12.78 -5.41 0.71
C GLY A 154 -11.79 -5.25 1.86
N LYS A 155 -11.19 -6.31 2.41
CA LYS A 155 -10.15 -6.18 3.44
C LYS A 155 -8.97 -7.14 3.24
N ALA A 156 -7.78 -6.60 2.99
CA ALA A 156 -6.55 -7.37 2.99
C ALA A 156 -5.88 -7.26 4.37
N LEU A 157 -6.00 -8.30 5.20
CA LEU A 157 -5.45 -8.37 6.56
C LEU A 157 -4.20 -9.24 6.61
N CYS A 158 -3.11 -8.74 7.18
CA CYS A 158 -1.95 -9.54 7.58
C CYS A 158 -2.09 -9.94 9.05
N ARG A 159 -2.09 -11.24 9.33
CA ARG A 159 -2.33 -11.75 10.70
C ARG A 159 -1.18 -11.46 11.65
N GLU A 160 0.05 -11.61 11.17
CA GLU A 160 1.27 -11.53 11.98
C GLU A 160 1.54 -10.10 12.49
N THR A 161 1.04 -9.10 11.77
CA THR A 161 1.18 -7.69 12.14
C THR A 161 -0.12 -7.06 12.65
N ASN A 162 -1.25 -7.76 12.52
CA ASN A 162 -2.59 -7.19 12.75
C ASN A 162 -2.84 -5.90 11.96
N SER A 163 -2.36 -5.86 10.72
CA SER A 163 -2.40 -4.69 9.83
C SER A 163 -3.25 -4.96 8.60
N TYR A 164 -3.94 -3.95 8.08
CA TYR A 164 -4.85 -4.16 6.96
C TYR A 164 -5.02 -2.96 6.03
N ILE A 165 -5.43 -3.27 4.79
CA ILE A 165 -5.96 -2.32 3.82
C ILE A 165 -7.46 -2.55 3.71
N LEU A 166 -8.25 -1.50 3.89
CA LEU A 166 -9.70 -1.48 3.68
C LEU A 166 -10.01 -0.82 2.33
N ALA A 167 -10.68 -1.54 1.44
CA ALA A 167 -11.29 -0.98 0.24
C ALA A 167 -12.59 -0.26 0.62
N ALA A 168 -12.77 0.96 0.15
CA ALA A 168 -13.93 1.77 0.50
C ALA A 168 -14.40 2.60 -0.70
N ALA A 169 -15.72 2.71 -0.85
CA ALA A 169 -16.32 3.76 -1.66
C ALA A 169 -16.05 5.13 -1.02
N GLN A 170 -16.08 6.20 -1.80
CA GLN A 170 -15.82 7.57 -1.35
C GLN A 170 -16.62 7.99 -0.11
N ASN A 171 -17.90 7.60 -0.02
CA ASN A 171 -18.76 7.89 1.13
C ASN A 171 -18.42 7.08 2.38
N ALA A 172 -17.85 5.89 2.22
CA ALA A 172 -17.34 5.07 3.31
C ALA A 172 -15.98 5.61 3.74
N ALA A 173 -15.07 5.93 2.82
CA ALA A 173 -13.77 6.52 3.13
C ALA A 173 -13.90 7.80 3.95
N ASN A 174 -14.82 8.70 3.58
CA ASN A 174 -15.14 9.90 4.34
C ASN A 174 -15.59 9.58 5.79
N ARG A 175 -16.50 8.61 5.96
CA ARG A 175 -16.95 8.15 7.29
C ARG A 175 -15.83 7.52 8.11
N GLU A 176 -15.01 6.68 7.48
CA GLU A 176 -13.87 6.02 8.12
C GLU A 176 -12.84 7.02 8.63
N CYS A 177 -12.58 8.10 7.88
CA CYS A 177 -11.70 9.19 8.30
C CYS A 177 -12.26 9.99 9.48
N ARG A 178 -13.57 10.25 9.51
CA ARG A 178 -14.22 10.92 10.65
C ARG A 178 -14.29 10.02 11.90
N GLY A 179 -14.37 8.71 11.71
CA GLY A 179 -14.59 7.73 12.77
C GLY A 179 -13.35 7.30 13.54
N GLY A 180 -12.14 7.63 13.07
CA GLY A 180 -10.90 7.32 13.79
C GLY A 180 -9.64 7.56 12.98
N THR A 181 -8.49 7.25 13.58
CA THR A 181 -7.19 7.42 12.93
C THR A 181 -6.89 6.25 11.98
N ALA A 182 -6.30 6.55 10.83
CA ALA A 182 -5.67 5.57 9.94
C ALA A 182 -4.20 5.94 9.76
N ASN A 183 -3.33 4.98 9.46
CA ASN A 183 -1.95 5.31 9.15
C ASN A 183 -1.82 5.86 7.73
N ARG A 184 -2.55 5.28 6.78
CA ARG A 184 -2.52 5.70 5.39
C ARG A 184 -3.92 5.89 4.81
N LEU A 185 -4.12 6.96 4.07
CA LEU A 185 -5.25 7.17 3.17
C LEU A 185 -4.73 7.26 1.74
N VAL A 186 -5.30 6.46 0.86
CA VAL A 186 -5.04 6.46 -0.59
C VAL A 186 -6.34 6.75 -1.31
N VAL A 187 -6.41 7.88 -2.00
CA VAL A 187 -7.53 8.24 -2.88
C VAL A 187 -7.08 8.07 -4.32
N ASP A 188 -7.48 6.98 -4.96
CA ASP A 188 -7.10 6.67 -6.33
C ASP A 188 -8.13 7.20 -7.34
N GLU A 189 -7.62 7.80 -8.42
CA GLU A 189 -8.41 8.62 -9.35
C GLU A 189 -9.19 9.74 -8.64
N ALA A 190 -8.50 10.44 -7.73
CA ALA A 190 -9.07 11.51 -6.91
C ALA A 190 -9.87 12.56 -7.69
N CYS A 191 -9.44 12.93 -8.90
CA CYS A 191 -10.17 13.90 -9.73
C CYS A 191 -11.61 13.45 -10.04
N TYR A 192 -11.87 12.14 -10.07
CA TYR A 192 -13.15 11.56 -10.46
C TYR A 192 -14.05 11.23 -9.25
N GLN A 193 -13.59 11.48 -8.02
CA GLN A 193 -14.39 11.32 -6.81
C GLN A 193 -15.03 12.66 -6.44
N ASP A 194 -16.36 12.73 -6.51
CA ASP A 194 -17.10 13.94 -6.16
C ASP A 194 -16.85 14.38 -4.71
N GLN A 195 -16.65 13.40 -3.81
CA GLN A 195 -16.39 13.63 -2.39
C GLN A 195 -14.91 13.82 -2.04
N PHE A 196 -14.04 14.08 -3.03
CA PHE A 196 -12.60 14.16 -2.79
C PHE A 196 -12.24 15.29 -1.80
N GLN A 197 -12.93 16.42 -1.87
CA GLN A 197 -12.73 17.52 -0.93
C GLN A 197 -13.06 17.09 0.51
N GLU A 198 -14.24 16.51 0.74
CA GLU A 198 -14.67 16.10 2.07
C GLU A 198 -13.83 14.95 2.64
N ILE A 199 -13.33 14.05 1.78
CA ILE A 199 -12.36 13.02 2.17
C ILE A 199 -11.04 13.66 2.58
N THR A 200 -10.57 14.68 1.85
CA THR A 200 -9.32 15.38 2.15
C THR A 200 -9.41 16.10 3.49
N GLU A 201 -10.46 16.92 3.67
CA GLU A 201 -10.71 17.68 4.90
C GLU A 201 -10.84 16.78 6.14
N ALA A 202 -11.47 15.62 6.00
CA ALA A 202 -11.61 14.66 7.10
C ALA A 202 -10.33 13.81 7.31
N GLY A 203 -9.67 13.43 6.22
CA GLY A 203 -8.62 12.42 6.21
C GLY A 203 -7.23 12.96 6.49
N GLN A 204 -6.89 14.16 6.00
CA GLN A 204 -5.57 14.77 6.19
C GLN A 204 -5.17 14.87 7.67
N PRO A 205 -6.00 15.44 8.59
CA PRO A 205 -5.63 15.52 10.01
C PRO A 205 -5.66 14.16 10.74
N MET A 206 -6.36 13.17 10.17
CA MET A 206 -6.62 11.86 10.80
C MET A 206 -5.67 10.77 10.31
N THR A 207 -4.75 11.09 9.39
CA THR A 207 -3.82 10.13 8.78
C THR A 207 -2.37 10.54 8.93
N GLN A 208 -1.46 9.56 8.95
CA GLN A 208 -0.01 9.82 8.93
C GLN A 208 0.50 10.06 7.50
N HIS A 209 -0.14 9.43 6.52
CA HIS A 209 0.16 9.60 5.10
C HIS A 209 -1.14 9.71 4.31
N PHE A 210 -1.41 10.87 3.74
CA PHE A 210 -2.51 11.12 2.81
C PHE A 210 -1.98 11.18 1.38
N ASN A 211 -2.50 10.33 0.50
CA ASN A 211 -2.03 10.19 -0.88
C ASN A 211 -3.22 10.31 -1.82
N ALA A 212 -3.22 11.31 -2.69
CA ALA A 212 -4.22 11.44 -3.74
C ALA A 212 -3.55 11.31 -5.11
N ILE A 213 -3.99 10.35 -5.90
CA ILE A 213 -3.37 10.01 -7.18
C ILE A 213 -4.42 10.15 -8.25
N SER A 214 -4.16 10.93 -9.28
CA SER A 214 -5.12 11.03 -10.37
C SER A 214 -4.51 11.46 -11.68
N THR A 215 -5.19 11.09 -12.77
CA THR A 215 -5.03 11.81 -14.02
C THR A 215 -5.78 13.15 -13.89
N PRO A 216 -5.17 14.31 -14.21
CA PRO A 216 -5.86 15.59 -14.13
C PRO A 216 -7.13 15.61 -14.99
N ASN A 217 -8.25 16.04 -14.40
CA ASN A 217 -9.51 16.21 -15.12
C ASN A 217 -10.44 17.21 -14.41
N VAL A 218 -10.46 18.45 -14.87
CA VAL A 218 -11.22 19.55 -14.25
C VAL A 218 -12.73 19.52 -14.54
N SER A 219 -13.22 18.52 -15.29
CA SER A 219 -14.66 18.38 -15.54
C SER A 219 -15.43 17.82 -14.34
N TYR A 220 -14.74 17.36 -13.30
CA TYR A 220 -15.32 16.77 -12.10
C TYR A 220 -14.99 17.63 -10.87
N PRO A 221 -15.87 17.67 -9.84
CA PRO A 221 -15.62 18.40 -8.60
C PRO A 221 -14.27 18.09 -7.97
N GLY A 222 -13.92 16.80 -7.87
CA GLY A 222 -12.63 16.38 -7.33
C GLY A 222 -11.43 16.90 -8.14
N GLY A 223 -11.56 17.04 -9.46
CA GLY A 223 -10.50 17.58 -10.30
C GLY A 223 -10.36 19.09 -10.24
N LEU A 224 -11.46 19.81 -10.02
CA LEU A 224 -11.42 21.24 -9.70
C LEU A 224 -10.71 21.46 -8.36
N PHE A 225 -11.09 20.70 -7.33
CA PHE A 225 -10.45 20.76 -6.02
C PHE A 225 -8.95 20.39 -6.10
N MET A 226 -8.61 19.30 -6.81
CA MET A 226 -7.20 18.90 -6.99
C MET A 226 -6.38 19.98 -7.72
N ARG A 227 -6.98 20.71 -8.67
CA ARG A 227 -6.31 21.85 -9.30
C ARG A 227 -6.09 22.98 -8.30
N GLN A 228 -7.11 23.32 -7.50
CA GLN A 228 -7.03 24.38 -6.50
C GLN A 228 -5.89 24.11 -5.51
N ILE A 229 -5.85 22.92 -4.90
CA ILE A 229 -4.82 22.58 -3.92
C ILE A 229 -3.40 22.47 -4.49
N CYS A 230 -3.25 22.10 -5.76
CA CYS A 230 -1.93 21.93 -6.37
C CYS A 230 -1.37 23.23 -6.96
N TYR A 231 -2.21 24.20 -7.33
CA TYR A 231 -1.79 25.34 -8.14
C TYR A 231 -2.24 26.71 -7.60
N ASP A 232 -3.22 26.76 -6.70
CA ASP A 232 -3.66 28.03 -6.12
C ASP A 232 -3.00 28.20 -4.75
N GLU A 233 -2.13 29.22 -4.63
CA GLU A 233 -1.34 29.51 -3.42
C GLU A 233 -2.20 29.76 -2.16
N GLU A 234 -3.50 30.02 -2.33
CA GLU A 234 -4.45 30.27 -1.24
C GLU A 234 -5.07 28.99 -0.64
N ALA A 235 -4.80 27.80 -1.20
CA ALA A 235 -5.52 26.58 -0.86
C ALA A 235 -5.10 25.91 0.47
N GLY A 236 -4.11 26.46 1.19
CA GLY A 236 -3.80 26.14 2.58
C GLY A 236 -3.83 24.65 2.94
N LEU A 237 -2.91 23.85 2.37
CA LEU A 237 -2.62 22.48 2.80
C LEU A 237 -1.41 22.41 3.73
#